data_AF-A0A7S3RSE5-F1
#
_entry.id   AF-A0A7S3RSE5-F1
#
_cell.length_a   1.000
_cell.length_b   1.000
_cell.length_c   1.000
_cell.angle_alpha   90.00
_cell.angle_beta   90.00
_cell.angle_gamma   90.00
#
_symmetry.space_group_name_H-M   'P 1'
#
loop_
_entity.id
_entity.type
_entity.pdbx_description
1 polymer ?
#
loop_
_entity_poly.entity_id
_entity_poly.type
_entity_poly.pdbx_seq_one_letter_code
_entity_poly.pdbx_strand_id
1 'polypeptide(L)'
;ASRPRRVVARAAQLRAVPADRRRALTLPRRQELEVLEPSAYYSAEEVKALPRGPRNAGFPMAVLAVSHSWESEEHPDPHGRTLLMLADAITTAQAIQVSKGPYTWQTLPSRVAVFFDFCSLFQPPRAKEEPPIGEGPTMALRAALTRMQVWYAHQLTTCFFVTDGNTETANDGSHTPYHERGWPTFEYHVSAIGKAITSSGWPQLVDVGLGVDTLFERGVPLTPAALEHLLESKRFTDGTEP
;
A
#
# COMPACT_ATOMS: atom_id res chain seq x y z
N ALA A 1 4.68 16.29 -20.03
CA ALA A 1 3.24 16.29 -19.71
C ALA A 1 3.05 15.86 -18.25
N SER A 2 2.15 16.49 -17.50
CA SER A 2 1.82 16.07 -16.13
C SER A 2 1.10 14.72 -16.16
N ARG A 3 1.56 13.72 -15.39
CA ARG A 3 0.87 12.44 -15.27
C ARG A 3 -0.39 12.63 -14.38
N PRO A 4 -1.55 12.06 -14.75
CA PRO A 4 -2.75 12.18 -13.93
C PRO A 4 -2.58 11.52 -12.56
N ARG A 5 -3.18 12.09 -11.51
CA ARG A 5 -3.24 11.51 -10.16
C ARG A 5 -4.20 10.32 -10.14
N ARG A 6 -3.77 9.18 -10.70
CA ARG A 6 -4.63 8.03 -11.01
C ARG A 6 -5.40 7.48 -9.83
N VAL A 7 -4.76 7.31 -8.68
CA VAL A 7 -5.43 6.83 -7.45
C VAL A 7 -6.60 7.75 -7.08
N VAL A 8 -6.37 9.06 -7.05
CA VAL A 8 -7.40 10.07 -6.74
C VAL A 8 -8.49 10.13 -7.83
N ALA A 9 -8.11 10.06 -9.11
CA ALA A 9 -9.06 10.08 -10.22
C ALA A 9 -9.97 8.83 -10.22
N ARG A 10 -9.40 7.64 -9.96
CA ARG A 10 -10.14 6.39 -9.87
C ARG A 10 -11.08 6.37 -8.66
N ALA A 11 -10.62 6.87 -7.52
CA ALA A 11 -11.48 7.07 -6.35
C ALA A 11 -12.65 8.02 -6.64
N ALA A 12 -12.44 9.10 -7.40
CA ALA A 12 -13.54 9.98 -7.82
C ALA A 12 -14.56 9.26 -8.71
N GLN A 13 -14.11 8.40 -9.63
CA GLN A 13 -15.01 7.56 -10.44
C GLN A 13 -15.83 6.59 -9.56
N LEU A 14 -15.21 5.97 -8.56
CA LEU A 14 -15.90 5.09 -7.60
C LEU A 14 -16.94 5.83 -6.75
N ARG A 15 -16.68 7.07 -6.36
CA ARG A 15 -17.63 7.92 -5.63
C ARG A 15 -18.83 8.32 -6.47
N ALA A 16 -18.64 8.50 -7.78
CA ALA A 16 -19.68 8.92 -8.70
C ALA A 16 -20.70 7.80 -9.02
N VAL A 17 -20.43 6.55 -8.63
CA VAL A 17 -21.33 5.42 -8.86
C VAL A 17 -21.88 4.84 -7.55
N PRO A 18 -23.12 4.29 -7.58
CA PRO A 18 -23.66 3.50 -6.48
C PRO A 18 -22.78 2.31 -6.09
N ALA A 19 -22.86 1.87 -4.83
CA ALA A 19 -21.99 0.83 -4.26
C ALA A 19 -22.06 -0.51 -5.01
N ASP A 20 -23.25 -0.92 -5.47
CA ASP A 20 -23.50 -2.12 -6.27
C ASP A 20 -22.80 -2.09 -7.64
N ARG A 21 -22.42 -0.91 -8.13
CA ARG A 21 -21.73 -0.72 -9.41
C ARG A 21 -20.22 -0.50 -9.28
N ARG A 22 -19.70 -0.42 -8.06
CA ARG A 22 -18.26 -0.16 -7.82
C ARG A 22 -17.35 -1.29 -8.28
N ARG A 23 -17.83 -2.54 -8.29
CA ARG A 23 -17.01 -3.71 -8.67
C ARG A 23 -16.40 -3.58 -10.07
N ALA A 24 -17.12 -2.95 -11.02
CA ALA A 24 -16.61 -2.71 -12.38
C ALA A 24 -15.52 -1.64 -12.46
N LEU A 25 -15.33 -0.86 -11.39
CA LEU A 25 -14.37 0.24 -11.29
C LEU A 25 -13.24 -0.04 -10.29
N THR A 26 -13.13 -1.28 -9.80
CA THR A 26 -12.01 -1.64 -8.92
C THR A 26 -10.68 -1.52 -9.66
N LEU A 27 -9.59 -1.57 -8.90
CA LEU A 27 -8.26 -1.49 -9.47
C LEU A 27 -7.98 -2.73 -10.32
N PRO A 28 -7.57 -2.58 -11.59
CA PRO A 28 -7.24 -3.72 -12.43
C PRO A 28 -5.93 -4.38 -11.98
N ARG A 29 -5.75 -5.64 -12.37
CA ARG A 29 -4.49 -6.37 -12.17
C ARG A 29 -3.38 -5.72 -12.98
N ARG A 30 -2.12 -5.94 -12.60
CA ARG A 30 -0.97 -5.40 -13.35
C ARG A 30 -1.08 -5.62 -14.86
N GLN A 31 -1.27 -6.87 -15.29
CA GLN A 31 -1.31 -7.20 -16.72
C GLN A 31 -2.46 -6.53 -17.50
N GLU A 32 -3.57 -6.23 -16.82
CA GLU A 32 -4.70 -5.51 -17.42
C GLU A 32 -4.43 -4.01 -17.46
N LEU A 33 -3.88 -3.48 -16.36
CA LEU A 33 -3.51 -2.07 -16.24
C LEU A 33 -2.46 -1.67 -17.29
N GLU A 34 -1.54 -2.56 -17.66
CA GLU A 34 -0.53 -2.30 -18.71
C GLU A 34 -1.19 -2.05 -20.07
N VAL A 35 -2.31 -2.72 -20.35
CA VAL A 35 -3.06 -2.59 -21.60
C VAL A 35 -4.04 -1.43 -21.56
N LEU A 36 -4.87 -1.36 -20.52
CA LEU A 36 -5.93 -0.36 -20.39
C LEU A 36 -5.35 1.04 -20.20
N GLU A 37 -4.21 1.12 -19.52
CA GLU A 37 -3.76 2.34 -18.85
C GLU A 37 -2.22 2.42 -18.76
N PRO A 38 -1.49 2.35 -19.90
CA PRO A 38 -0.02 2.22 -19.91
C PRO A 38 0.70 3.38 -19.20
N SER A 39 0.12 4.59 -19.18
CA SER A 39 0.69 5.72 -18.44
C SER A 39 0.50 5.65 -16.91
N ALA A 40 0.02 4.52 -16.38
CA ALA A 40 0.01 4.23 -14.93
C ALA A 40 1.39 3.83 -14.41
N TYR A 41 2.21 3.25 -15.27
CA TYR A 41 3.49 2.66 -14.88
C TYR A 41 4.59 3.68 -14.90
N TYR A 42 5.35 3.71 -13.80
CA TYR A 42 6.62 4.42 -13.74
C TYR A 42 7.74 3.48 -14.17
N SER A 43 8.60 3.93 -15.08
CA SER A 43 9.89 3.29 -15.31
C SER A 43 10.82 3.49 -14.11
N ALA A 44 11.91 2.72 -14.03
CA ALA A 44 12.92 2.90 -12.98
C ALA A 44 13.53 4.31 -13.00
N GLU A 45 13.74 4.89 -14.19
CA GLU A 45 14.25 6.25 -14.40
C GLU A 45 13.23 7.28 -13.91
N GLU A 46 11.95 7.07 -14.20
CA GLU A 46 10.90 7.97 -13.74
C GLU A 46 10.74 7.92 -12.22
N VAL A 47 10.85 6.73 -11.60
CA VAL A 47 10.89 6.58 -10.14
C VAL A 47 12.11 7.31 -9.57
N LYS A 48 13.30 7.16 -10.17
CA LYS A 48 14.52 7.87 -9.73
C LYS A 48 14.36 9.39 -9.79
N ALA A 49 13.63 9.90 -10.78
CA ALA A 49 13.35 11.31 -11.01
C ALA A 49 12.16 11.86 -10.20
N LEU A 50 11.51 11.06 -9.35
CA LEU A 50 10.48 11.54 -8.44
C LEU A 50 11.05 12.58 -7.45
N PRO A 51 10.21 13.50 -6.94
CA PRO A 51 10.62 14.43 -5.91
C PRO A 51 11.26 13.71 -4.71
N ARG A 52 12.28 14.35 -4.13
CA ARG A 52 12.98 13.88 -2.93
C ARG A 52 12.66 14.79 -1.76
N GLY A 53 12.54 14.20 -0.58
CA GLY A 53 12.51 14.95 0.66
C GLY A 53 13.89 15.54 0.98
N PRO A 54 13.97 16.41 2.00
CA PRO A 54 15.22 17.09 2.32
C PRO A 54 16.26 16.14 2.94
N ARG A 55 17.53 16.57 2.91
CA ARG A 55 18.68 15.77 3.39
C ARG A 55 18.52 15.31 4.84
N ASN A 56 18.09 16.20 5.70
CA ASN A 56 17.85 15.94 7.13
C ASN A 56 16.65 15.01 7.41
N ALA A 57 15.83 14.74 6.39
CA ALA A 57 14.81 13.69 6.44
C ALA A 57 15.28 12.34 5.86
N GLY A 58 16.55 12.24 5.43
CA GLY A 58 17.09 11.02 4.80
C GLY A 58 16.84 10.91 3.29
N PHE A 59 16.46 12.01 2.62
CA PHE A 59 16.14 12.04 1.18
C PHE A 59 15.05 11.04 0.73
N PRO A 60 13.91 10.95 1.43
CA PRO A 60 12.86 9.99 1.07
C PRO A 60 12.36 10.25 -0.36
N MET A 61 12.00 9.17 -1.06
CA MET A 61 11.38 9.23 -2.38
C MET A 61 9.89 9.42 -2.23
N ALA A 62 9.27 10.11 -3.18
CA ALA A 62 7.82 10.18 -3.31
C ALA A 62 7.21 8.85 -3.80
N VAL A 63 7.55 7.74 -3.14
CA VAL A 63 7.10 6.37 -3.41
C VAL A 63 6.36 5.86 -2.19
N LEU A 64 5.08 5.55 -2.36
CA LEU A 64 4.20 5.02 -1.31
C LEU A 64 4.08 3.50 -1.48
N ALA A 65 4.52 2.73 -0.50
CA ALA A 65 4.21 1.32 -0.39
C ALA A 65 2.92 1.17 0.42
N VAL A 66 1.94 0.43 -0.11
CA VAL A 66 0.66 0.20 0.56
C VAL A 66 0.66 -1.18 1.20
N SER A 67 0.50 -1.21 2.51
CA SER A 67 0.21 -2.44 3.25
C SER A 67 -1.28 -2.48 3.60
N HIS A 68 -1.97 -3.53 3.17
CA HIS A 68 -3.42 -3.65 3.24
C HIS A 68 -3.85 -5.11 3.37
N SER A 69 -5.07 -5.31 3.84
CA SER A 69 -5.66 -6.65 3.97
C SER A 69 -6.45 -7.00 2.73
N TRP A 70 -6.10 -8.11 2.08
CA TRP A 70 -6.92 -8.67 1.01
C TRP A 70 -8.32 -9.03 1.55
N GLU A 71 -9.35 -8.46 0.94
CA GLU A 71 -10.75 -8.70 1.29
C GLU A 71 -11.20 -10.11 0.88
N SER A 72 -10.77 -10.59 -0.29
CA SER A 72 -11.11 -11.90 -0.84
C SER A 72 -9.95 -12.48 -1.66
N GLU A 73 -10.00 -13.78 -1.96
CA GLU A 73 -9.02 -14.44 -2.85
C GLU A 73 -9.07 -13.91 -4.29
N GLU A 74 -10.26 -13.53 -4.77
CA GLU A 74 -10.47 -13.03 -6.13
C GLU A 74 -9.88 -11.63 -6.32
N HIS A 75 -10.08 -10.75 -5.34
CA HIS A 75 -9.71 -9.35 -5.43
C HIS A 75 -9.44 -8.77 -4.02
N PRO A 76 -8.38 -7.96 -3.83
CA PRO A 76 -8.06 -7.41 -2.52
C PRO A 76 -9.01 -6.30 -2.05
N ASP A 77 -9.60 -5.56 -3.00
CA ASP A 77 -10.48 -4.41 -2.73
C ASP A 77 -11.73 -4.38 -3.67
N PRO A 78 -12.60 -5.41 -3.64
CA PRO A 78 -13.72 -5.58 -4.56
C PRO A 78 -14.76 -4.44 -4.50
N HIS A 79 -14.77 -3.68 -3.41
CA HIS A 79 -15.68 -2.54 -3.21
C HIS A 79 -14.98 -1.17 -3.34
N GLY A 80 -13.67 -1.15 -3.57
CA GLY A 80 -12.88 0.06 -3.76
C GLY A 80 -12.63 0.86 -2.48
N ARG A 81 -12.81 0.27 -1.30
CA ARG A 81 -12.66 0.93 0.01
C ARG A 81 -11.22 1.31 0.30
N THR A 82 -10.30 0.37 0.13
CA THR A 82 -8.86 0.62 0.29
C THR A 82 -8.44 1.74 -0.64
N LEU A 83 -8.89 1.70 -1.90
CA LEU A 83 -8.63 2.77 -2.87
C LEU A 83 -9.20 4.14 -2.43
N LEU A 84 -10.42 4.18 -1.89
CA LEU A 84 -11.02 5.43 -1.39
C LEU A 84 -10.23 6.01 -0.21
N MET A 85 -9.86 5.17 0.77
CA MET A 85 -9.06 5.59 1.92
C MET A 85 -7.68 6.10 1.50
N LEU A 86 -7.01 5.39 0.57
CA LEU A 86 -5.73 5.82 0.02
C LEU A 86 -5.83 7.17 -0.70
N ALA A 87 -6.89 7.37 -1.50
CA ALA A 87 -7.09 8.62 -2.22
C ALA A 87 -7.29 9.80 -1.27
N ASP A 88 -8.06 9.62 -0.20
CA ASP A 88 -8.25 10.66 0.81
C ASP A 88 -6.97 10.92 1.59
N ALA A 89 -6.26 9.86 2.00
CA ALA A 89 -4.98 9.98 2.68
C ALA A 89 -3.94 10.73 1.85
N ILE A 90 -3.78 10.38 0.57
CA ILE A 90 -2.86 11.06 -0.36
C ILE A 90 -3.28 12.52 -0.53
N THR A 91 -4.57 12.79 -0.72
CA THR A 91 -5.07 14.15 -0.91
C THR A 91 -4.80 15.02 0.31
N THR A 92 -5.12 14.52 1.51
CA THR A 92 -4.88 15.21 2.77
C THR A 92 -3.38 15.41 3.02
N ALA A 93 -2.56 14.37 2.86
CA ALA A 93 -1.11 14.47 3.03
C ALA A 93 -0.44 15.47 2.06
N GLN A 94 -1.03 15.69 0.87
CA GLN A 94 -0.57 16.69 -0.10
C GLN A 94 -1.07 18.11 0.20
N ALA A 95 -2.17 18.25 0.94
CA ALA A 95 -2.85 19.52 1.16
C ALA A 95 -2.48 20.19 2.48
N ILE A 96 -2.26 19.40 3.55
CA ILE A 96 -2.06 19.94 4.89
C ILE A 96 -0.73 19.53 5.50
N GLN A 97 -0.07 20.47 6.17
CA GLN A 97 0.99 20.14 7.10
C GLN A 97 0.35 19.67 8.40
N VAL A 98 0.74 18.49 8.85
CA VAL A 98 0.28 17.94 10.12
C VAL A 98 1.26 18.37 11.22
N SER A 99 0.73 18.88 12.32
CA SER A 99 1.48 19.19 13.54
C SER A 99 0.95 18.36 14.70
N LYS A 100 1.82 17.58 15.36
CA LYS A 100 1.47 16.80 16.56
C LYS A 100 2.62 16.80 17.56
N GLY A 101 2.39 17.38 18.73
CA GLY A 101 3.43 17.60 19.73
C GLY A 101 4.58 18.47 19.18
N PRO A 102 5.85 18.08 19.33
CA PRO A 102 6.99 18.84 18.83
C PRO A 102 7.21 18.68 17.31
N TYR A 103 6.42 17.84 16.64
CA TYR A 103 6.61 17.52 15.23
C TYR A 103 5.65 18.33 14.35
N THR A 104 6.18 18.98 13.33
CA THR A 104 5.41 19.53 12.21
C THR A 104 6.01 18.98 10.94
N TRP A 105 5.27 18.15 10.22
CA TRP A 105 5.76 17.51 9.01
C TRP A 105 5.51 18.37 7.76
N GLN A 106 6.33 18.13 6.74
CA GLN A 106 6.08 18.68 5.41
C GLN A 106 4.96 17.90 4.71
N THR A 107 4.26 18.55 3.79
CA THR A 107 3.30 17.88 2.91
C THR A 107 3.99 16.89 1.98
N LEU A 108 3.27 15.84 1.61
CA LEU A 108 3.65 14.92 0.55
C LEU A 108 3.74 15.65 -0.80
N PRO A 109 4.71 15.31 -1.68
CA PRO A 109 4.78 15.91 -3.00
C PRO A 109 3.54 15.63 -3.86
N SER A 110 3.20 16.55 -4.76
CA SER A 110 2.03 16.45 -5.65
C SER A 110 2.09 15.25 -6.61
N ARG A 111 3.31 14.78 -6.93
CA ARG A 111 3.60 13.62 -7.77
C ARG A 111 4.22 12.52 -6.93
N VAL A 112 3.48 11.41 -6.80
CA VAL A 112 3.91 10.19 -6.11
C VAL A 112 3.76 8.98 -7.02
N ALA A 113 4.59 7.96 -6.81
CA ALA A 113 4.33 6.61 -7.28
C ALA A 113 3.73 5.79 -6.12
N VAL A 114 2.80 4.89 -6.44
CA VAL A 114 2.16 4.01 -5.46
C VAL A 114 2.48 2.58 -5.83
N PHE A 115 3.18 1.88 -4.95
CA PHE A 115 3.30 0.44 -4.99
C PHE A 115 2.09 -0.15 -4.26
N PHE A 116 1.12 -0.60 -5.06
CA PHE A 116 -0.02 -1.40 -4.63
C PHE A 116 0.18 -2.79 -5.25
N ASP A 117 0.46 -3.80 -4.42
CA ASP A 117 0.90 -5.15 -4.83
C ASP A 117 0.09 -5.72 -6.01
N PHE A 118 -1.24 -5.66 -5.94
CA PHE A 118 -2.16 -6.19 -6.96
C PHE A 118 -2.00 -5.52 -8.34
N CYS A 119 -1.70 -4.23 -8.35
CA CYS A 119 -1.50 -3.44 -9.56
C CYS A 119 -0.04 -3.42 -10.02
N SER A 120 0.90 -3.74 -9.13
CA SER A 120 2.34 -3.59 -9.37
C SER A 120 3.01 -4.92 -9.73
N LEU A 121 2.44 -6.03 -9.27
CA LEU A 121 2.91 -7.39 -9.52
C LEU A 121 1.94 -8.13 -10.44
N PHE A 122 2.48 -8.99 -11.30
CA PHE A 122 1.64 -9.89 -12.10
C PHE A 122 0.80 -10.75 -11.17
N GLN A 123 -0.47 -10.94 -11.52
CA GLN A 123 -1.40 -11.70 -10.70
C GLN A 123 -1.69 -13.04 -11.36
N PRO A 124 -1.55 -14.19 -10.65
CA PRO A 124 -1.93 -15.48 -11.20
C PRO A 124 -3.45 -15.53 -11.46
N PRO A 125 -3.93 -16.56 -12.19
CA PRO A 125 -5.37 -16.81 -12.32
C PRO A 125 -6.06 -16.80 -10.96
N ARG A 126 -7.12 -16.02 -10.81
CA ARG A 126 -7.89 -15.92 -9.56
C ARG A 126 -9.27 -16.57 -9.64
N ALA A 127 -9.74 -16.86 -10.86
CA ALA A 127 -10.93 -17.68 -11.10
C ALA A 127 -10.51 -19.08 -11.60
N LYS A 128 -11.30 -20.11 -11.25
CA LYS A 128 -10.99 -21.51 -11.60
C LYS A 128 -10.79 -21.77 -13.10
N GLU A 129 -11.45 -20.99 -13.95
CA GLU A 129 -11.45 -21.17 -15.41
C GLU A 129 -10.53 -20.17 -16.12
N GLU A 130 -9.80 -19.34 -15.37
CA GLU A 130 -8.96 -18.33 -15.96
C GLU A 130 -7.64 -18.93 -16.51
N PRO A 131 -7.24 -18.58 -17.75
CA PRO A 131 -6.00 -19.10 -18.33
C PRO A 131 -4.75 -18.62 -17.59
N PRO A 132 -3.68 -19.43 -17.53
CA PRO A 132 -2.40 -19.02 -16.96
C PRO A 132 -1.83 -17.76 -17.64
N ILE A 133 -1.17 -16.92 -16.86
CA ILE A 133 -0.56 -15.65 -17.31
C ILE A 133 0.72 -15.80 -18.16
N GLY A 134 1.08 -17.04 -18.53
CA GLY A 134 2.31 -17.34 -19.28
C GLY A 134 3.59 -17.37 -18.44
N GLU A 135 4.67 -17.90 -19.02
CA GLU A 135 5.94 -18.16 -18.31
C GLU A 135 6.65 -16.87 -17.86
N GLY A 136 6.76 -15.87 -18.74
CA GLY A 136 7.43 -14.60 -18.44
C GLY A 136 6.84 -13.87 -17.23
N PRO A 137 5.52 -13.55 -17.24
CA PRO A 137 4.84 -12.96 -16.08
C PRO A 137 4.94 -13.82 -14.80
N THR A 138 4.88 -15.14 -14.92
CA THR A 138 5.05 -16.06 -13.79
C THR A 138 6.44 -15.96 -13.17
N MET A 139 7.50 -15.93 -13.99
CA MET A 139 8.88 -15.76 -13.51
C MET A 139 9.07 -14.38 -12.87
N ALA A 140 8.52 -13.32 -13.46
CA ALA A 140 8.60 -11.97 -12.91
C ALA A 140 7.89 -11.87 -11.55
N LEU A 141 6.71 -12.48 -11.40
CA LEU A 141 6.02 -12.57 -10.10
C LEU A 141 6.89 -13.28 -9.05
N ARG A 142 7.39 -14.48 -9.37
CA ARG A 142 8.27 -15.24 -8.45
C ARG A 142 9.49 -14.44 -8.02
N ALA A 143 10.16 -13.80 -8.98
CA ALA A 143 11.33 -12.97 -8.69
C ALA A 143 10.97 -11.75 -7.82
N ALA A 144 9.80 -11.15 -8.00
CA ALA A 144 9.34 -10.03 -7.20
C ALA A 144 9.00 -10.44 -5.76
N LEU A 145 8.33 -11.59 -5.57
CA LEU A 145 7.98 -12.10 -4.24
C LEU A 145 9.21 -12.32 -3.35
N THR A 146 10.35 -12.78 -3.91
CA THR A 146 11.61 -12.92 -3.14
C THR A 146 12.20 -11.60 -2.61
N ARG A 147 11.71 -10.45 -3.09
CA ARG A 147 12.24 -9.12 -2.77
C ARG A 147 11.16 -8.15 -2.29
N MET A 148 9.94 -8.62 -2.05
CA MET A 148 8.79 -7.78 -1.73
C MET A 148 9.00 -6.95 -0.45
N GLN A 149 9.75 -7.50 0.51
CA GLN A 149 10.17 -6.84 1.74
C GLN A 149 10.89 -5.50 1.51
N VAL A 150 11.52 -5.28 0.34
CA VAL A 150 12.23 -4.02 0.06
C VAL A 150 11.28 -2.82 0.07
N TRP A 151 10.04 -2.98 -0.41
CA TRP A 151 9.07 -1.89 -0.46
C TRP A 151 8.73 -1.36 0.93
N TYR A 152 8.73 -2.24 1.92
CA TYR A 152 8.38 -1.94 3.30
C TYR A 152 9.61 -1.59 4.14
N ALA A 153 10.73 -2.26 3.95
CA ALA A 153 11.96 -2.06 4.73
C ALA A 153 12.78 -0.83 4.30
N HIS A 154 12.74 -0.47 3.01
CA HIS A 154 13.68 0.51 2.46
C HIS A 154 13.45 1.91 3.08
N GLN A 155 14.53 2.59 3.46
CA GLN A 155 14.46 3.87 4.16
C GLN A 155 13.92 5.01 3.31
N LEU A 156 13.98 4.87 1.98
CA LEU A 156 13.52 5.90 1.05
C LEU A 156 12.06 5.72 0.59
N THR A 157 11.38 4.63 0.97
CA THR A 157 9.94 4.48 0.70
C THR A 157 9.13 5.01 1.88
N THR A 158 7.92 5.45 1.63
CA THR A 158 6.92 5.79 2.65
C THR A 158 5.88 4.66 2.70
N CYS A 159 5.54 4.16 3.88
CA CYS A 159 4.55 3.09 4.03
C CYS A 159 3.21 3.63 4.53
N PHE A 160 2.15 3.30 3.80
CA PHE A 160 0.76 3.58 4.16
C PHE A 160 0.12 2.26 4.61
N PHE A 161 -0.35 2.21 5.86
CA PHE A 161 -0.99 1.03 6.44
C PHE A 161 -2.49 1.25 6.49
N VAL A 162 -3.26 0.37 5.87
CA VAL A 162 -4.72 0.46 5.86
C VAL A 162 -5.27 -0.50 6.93
N THR A 163 -5.11 -0.12 8.19
CA THR A 163 -5.41 -0.97 9.37
C THR A 163 -6.91 -1.14 9.63
N ASP A 164 -7.73 -0.13 9.29
CA ASP A 164 -9.19 -0.08 9.54
C ASP A 164 -10.04 -0.20 8.26
N GLY A 165 -9.50 -0.74 7.17
CA GLY A 165 -10.17 -0.71 5.86
C GLY A 165 -11.44 -1.55 5.69
N ASN A 166 -11.87 -2.30 6.71
CA ASN A 166 -12.86 -3.38 6.57
C ASN A 166 -14.05 -3.34 7.55
N THR A 167 -14.25 -2.28 8.34
CA THR A 167 -15.24 -2.28 9.42
C THR A 167 -16.70 -2.11 8.97
N GLU A 168 -16.99 -1.56 7.79
CA GLU A 168 -18.38 -1.23 7.41
C GLU A 168 -19.21 -2.37 6.76
N THR A 169 -18.63 -3.45 6.21
CA THR A 169 -19.43 -4.61 5.69
C THR A 169 -19.43 -5.82 6.63
N ALA A 170 -18.57 -5.85 7.64
CA ALA A 170 -18.31 -7.04 8.43
C ALA A 170 -18.90 -6.96 9.84
N ASN A 171 -20.12 -6.43 9.99
CA ASN A 171 -20.85 -6.60 11.25
C ASN A 171 -21.26 -8.06 11.50
N ASP A 172 -20.92 -8.99 10.58
CA ASP A 172 -21.09 -10.44 10.74
C ASP A 172 -19.84 -11.16 11.27
N GLY A 173 -18.73 -10.45 11.50
CA GLY A 173 -17.48 -11.02 12.04
C GLY A 173 -16.68 -11.87 11.04
N SER A 174 -17.01 -11.84 9.74
CA SER A 174 -16.33 -12.65 8.70
C SER A 174 -14.94 -12.13 8.29
N HIS A 175 -14.57 -10.91 8.67
CA HIS A 175 -13.28 -10.30 8.30
C HIS A 175 -12.18 -10.53 9.35
N THR A 176 -11.06 -11.11 8.92
CA THR A 176 -9.82 -11.11 9.71
C THR A 176 -9.24 -9.69 9.78
N PRO A 177 -9.06 -9.10 10.99
CA PRO A 177 -8.47 -7.77 11.16
C PRO A 177 -7.04 -7.68 10.62
N TYR A 178 -6.58 -6.45 10.32
CA TYR A 178 -5.24 -6.20 9.75
C TYR A 178 -4.13 -6.87 10.57
N HIS A 179 -4.09 -6.62 11.89
CA HIS A 179 -3.05 -7.13 12.78
C HIS A 179 -3.16 -8.63 13.12
N GLU A 180 -4.20 -9.31 12.60
CA GLU A 180 -4.33 -10.78 12.71
C GLU A 180 -3.84 -11.51 11.44
N ARG A 181 -3.39 -10.76 10.44
CA ARG A 181 -2.87 -11.31 9.18
C ARG A 181 -1.35 -11.30 9.17
N GLY A 182 -0.76 -12.37 8.64
CA GLY A 182 0.68 -12.59 8.63
C GLY A 182 1.44 -11.52 7.86
N TRP A 183 1.16 -11.38 6.55
CA TRP A 183 1.81 -10.39 5.68
C TRP A 183 1.66 -8.94 6.19
N PRO A 184 0.44 -8.41 6.44
CA PRO A 184 0.27 -7.09 7.05
C PRO A 184 1.03 -6.88 8.36
N THR A 185 1.11 -7.91 9.23
CA THR A 185 1.87 -7.85 10.49
C THR A 185 3.36 -7.75 10.24
N PHE A 186 3.90 -8.58 9.34
CA PHE A 186 5.31 -8.55 8.95
C PHE A 186 5.69 -7.18 8.34
N GLU A 187 4.90 -6.71 7.39
CA GLU A 187 5.11 -5.43 6.69
C GLU A 187 5.11 -4.24 7.65
N TYR A 188 4.19 -4.25 8.63
CA TYR A 188 4.13 -3.25 9.71
C TYR A 188 5.42 -3.20 10.52
N HIS A 189 5.86 -4.35 11.04
CA HIS A 189 7.03 -4.41 11.93
C HIS A 189 8.32 -4.09 11.21
N VAL A 190 8.55 -4.62 10.00
CA VAL A 190 9.77 -4.37 9.22
C VAL A 190 9.86 -2.89 8.81
N SER A 191 8.74 -2.27 8.42
CA SER A 191 8.71 -0.84 8.14
C SER A 191 9.03 0.00 9.37
N ALA A 192 8.49 -0.39 10.52
CA ALA A 192 8.69 0.26 11.81
C ALA A 192 10.13 0.10 12.35
N ILE A 193 10.96 -0.78 11.80
CA ILE A 193 12.37 -0.86 12.20
C ILE A 193 13.22 0.14 11.40
N GLY A 194 13.07 0.13 10.07
CA GLY A 194 14.02 0.79 9.17
C GLY A 194 13.81 2.29 8.99
N LYS A 195 12.59 2.79 9.17
CA LYS A 195 12.23 4.17 8.79
C LYS A 195 12.57 5.20 9.87
N ALA A 196 13.10 6.35 9.47
CA ALA A 196 13.38 7.44 10.40
C ALA A 196 12.09 8.17 10.80
N ILE A 197 11.99 8.54 12.08
CA ILE A 197 10.96 9.49 12.55
C ILE A 197 11.61 10.87 12.56
N THR A 198 11.13 11.75 11.68
CA THR A 198 11.68 13.09 11.50
C THR A 198 10.56 14.05 11.13
N SER A 199 10.54 15.23 11.75
CA SER A 199 9.69 16.36 11.34
C SER A 199 10.29 17.14 10.17
N SER A 200 11.49 16.76 9.71
CA SER A 200 12.17 17.49 8.63
C SER A 200 11.56 17.23 7.25
N GLY A 201 10.70 16.23 7.08
CA GLY A 201 10.04 15.88 5.81
C GLY A 201 8.61 15.39 6.04
N TRP A 202 8.02 14.73 5.05
CA TRP A 202 6.73 14.04 5.24
C TRP A 202 6.92 12.75 6.05
N PRO A 203 5.88 12.30 6.79
CA PRO A 203 5.96 11.08 7.58
C PRO A 203 6.26 9.88 6.68
N GLN A 204 7.22 9.03 7.07
CA GLN A 204 7.55 7.79 6.34
C GLN A 204 6.67 6.59 6.74
N LEU A 205 5.95 6.70 7.85
CA LEU A 205 5.00 5.73 8.35
C LEU A 205 3.68 6.45 8.59
N VAL A 206 2.63 6.00 7.91
CA VAL A 206 1.29 6.59 8.00
C VAL A 206 0.30 5.48 8.20
N ASP A 207 -0.43 5.51 9.31
CA ASP A 207 -1.61 4.69 9.46
C ASP A 207 -2.79 5.42 8.83
N VAL A 208 -3.24 4.91 7.69
CA VAL A 208 -4.36 5.44 6.93
C VAL A 208 -5.70 5.14 7.62
N GLY A 209 -5.80 4.00 8.32
CA GLY A 209 -6.99 3.61 9.07
C GLY A 209 -7.27 4.55 10.23
N LEU A 210 -6.22 5.05 10.89
CA LEU A 210 -6.32 6.01 12.00
C LEU A 210 -6.31 7.48 11.56
N GLY A 211 -6.19 7.76 10.26
CA GLY A 211 -6.08 9.11 9.71
C GLY A 211 -4.63 9.61 9.58
N VAL A 212 -4.37 10.37 8.52
CA VAL A 212 -3.00 10.83 8.17
C VAL A 212 -2.41 11.86 9.13
N ASP A 213 -3.24 12.45 9.97
CA ASP A 213 -2.87 13.36 11.06
C ASP A 213 -2.55 12.63 12.37
N THR A 214 -2.75 11.32 12.41
CA THR A 214 -2.41 10.48 13.55
C THR A 214 -0.94 10.08 13.52
N LEU A 215 -0.24 10.38 14.62
CA LEU A 215 1.08 9.82 14.90
C LEU A 215 1.04 8.30 14.81
N PHE A 216 1.85 7.73 13.92
CA PHE A 216 2.04 6.29 13.81
C PHE A 216 2.58 5.70 15.13
N GLU A 217 1.88 4.71 15.68
CA GLU A 217 2.27 4.06 16.93
C GLU A 217 3.35 3.00 16.66
N ARG A 218 4.60 3.40 16.86
CA ARG A 218 5.74 2.47 16.77
C ARG A 218 5.87 1.70 18.08
N GLY A 219 5.59 0.40 18.02
CA GLY A 219 5.93 -0.55 19.09
C GLY A 219 7.44 -0.73 19.26
N VAL A 220 7.84 -1.33 20.38
CA VAL A 220 9.25 -1.71 20.61
C VAL A 220 9.69 -2.67 19.50
N PRO A 221 10.83 -2.42 18.82
CA PRO A 221 11.34 -3.32 17.80
C PRO A 221 11.50 -4.75 18.33
N LEU A 222 10.91 -5.72 17.63
CA LEU A 222 11.08 -7.13 17.94
C LEU A 222 12.42 -7.63 17.38
N THR A 223 13.03 -8.58 18.09
CA THR A 223 14.12 -9.37 17.51
C THR A 223 13.56 -10.27 16.40
N PRO A 224 14.40 -10.76 15.46
CA PRO A 224 13.95 -11.69 14.43
C PRO A 224 13.17 -12.88 14.99
N ALA A 225 13.70 -13.55 16.03
CA ALA A 225 13.03 -14.68 16.68
C ALA A 225 11.70 -14.32 17.35
N ALA A 226 11.59 -13.11 17.94
CA ALA A 226 10.34 -12.66 18.53
C ALA A 226 9.28 -12.31 17.48
N LEU A 227 9.70 -11.75 16.34
CA LEU A 227 8.81 -11.50 15.21
C LEU A 227 8.35 -12.81 14.56
N GLU A 228 9.24 -13.78 14.39
CA GLU A 228 8.91 -15.13 13.92
C GLU A 228 7.85 -15.77 14.82
N HIS A 229 8.08 -15.78 16.14
CA HIS A 229 7.10 -16.30 17.10
C HIS A 229 5.75 -15.55 17.07
N LEU A 230 5.77 -14.23 16.86
CA LEU A 230 4.53 -13.47 16.67
C LEU A 230 3.77 -13.94 15.42
N LEU A 231 4.48 -14.18 14.31
CA LEU A 231 3.88 -14.56 13.03
C LEU A 231 3.27 -15.96 13.05
N GLU A 232 3.75 -16.88 13.90
CA GLU A 232 3.14 -18.19 14.13
C GLU A 232 1.67 -18.08 14.59
N SER A 233 1.29 -16.99 15.25
CA SER A 233 -0.09 -16.74 15.70
C SER A 233 -1.00 -16.14 14.61
N LYS A 234 -0.45 -15.79 13.44
CA LYS A 234 -1.13 -14.99 12.42
C LYS A 234 -1.65 -15.84 11.26
N ARG A 235 -2.65 -15.31 10.55
CA ARG A 235 -3.28 -15.97 9.40
C ARG A 235 -2.62 -15.53 8.09
N PHE A 236 -2.14 -16.49 7.30
CA PHE A 236 -1.65 -16.27 5.94
C PHE A 236 -2.71 -16.69 4.92
N THR A 237 -2.81 -15.95 3.81
CA THR A 237 -3.84 -16.13 2.78
C THR A 237 -3.61 -17.34 1.86
N ASP A 238 -2.42 -17.95 1.90
CA ASP A 238 -2.01 -19.02 0.97
C ASP A 238 -1.14 -20.12 1.62
N GLY A 239 -1.02 -20.12 2.95
CA GLY A 239 -0.14 -21.05 3.67
C GLY A 239 1.35 -20.84 3.37
N THR A 240 1.75 -19.72 2.75
CA THR A 240 3.17 -19.33 2.67
C THR A 240 3.61 -18.70 3.98
N GLU A 241 4.68 -19.22 4.57
CA GLU A 241 5.42 -18.54 5.64
C GLU A 241 6.27 -17.40 5.01
N PRO A 242 6.48 -16.27 5.72
CA PRO A 242 7.22 -15.13 5.22
C PRO A 242 8.75 -15.33 5.20
#